data_AF-A0A2H0SA25-F1
#
_entry.id   AF-A0A2H0SA25-F1
#
_cell.length_a   1.000
_cell.length_b   1.000
_cell.length_c   1.000
_cell.angle_alpha   90.00
_cell.angle_beta   90.00
_cell.angle_gamma   90.00
#
_symmetry.space_group_name_H-M   'P 1'
#
loop_
_entity.id
_entity.type
_entity.pdbx_description
1 polymer ?
#
loop_
_entity_poly.entity_id
_entity_poly.type
_entity_poly.pdbx_seq_one_letter_code
_entity_poly.pdbx_strand_id
1 'polypeptide(L)'
;MQKALWVEEKLVEAPKLKEALKEVGVHKVALFATIANKENDEVLADKVKHMSKPALQELSKELRGNFVKKVSVELDAEMQFLFGKIKEKLGINGDEEALKAVFQQFLDSGKNIPGDEKSKNKKQLSEAENTADTQPTKSHPIKAPSGEHILVSRYIPAKIRKEAISKTNGKCTYPNCTKSYEQLHHQDYFAHTRNHKNLIPLCKIHHEFMHNGVVAESEPKKWQIKLGIPKNSFDVKYRRVRQKK
;
A
#
# COMPACT_ATOMS: atom_id res chain seq x y z
N MET A 1 -39.79 -5.09 -2.60
CA MET A 1 -40.20 -6.42 -3.13
C MET A 1 -39.40 -6.85 -4.36
N GLN A 2 -39.25 -5.99 -5.37
CA GLN A 2 -38.59 -6.30 -6.65
C GLN A 2 -37.14 -6.86 -6.54
N LYS A 3 -36.35 -6.37 -5.57
CA LYS A 3 -34.96 -6.80 -5.38
C LYS A 3 -34.82 -8.23 -4.83
N ALA A 4 -35.76 -8.70 -4.02
CA ALA A 4 -35.72 -10.05 -3.46
C ALA A 4 -35.96 -11.10 -4.56
N LEU A 5 -36.99 -10.87 -5.38
CA LEU A 5 -37.34 -11.71 -6.52
C LEU A 5 -36.19 -11.84 -7.51
N TRP A 6 -35.54 -10.73 -7.85
CA TRP A 6 -34.37 -10.74 -8.74
C TRP A 6 -33.19 -11.54 -8.16
N VAL A 7 -32.95 -11.45 -6.85
CA VAL A 7 -31.88 -12.24 -6.20
C VAL A 7 -32.21 -13.73 -6.23
N GLU A 8 -33.45 -14.11 -5.95
CA GLU A 8 -33.87 -15.51 -5.98
C GLU A 8 -33.78 -16.12 -7.38
N GLU A 9 -34.10 -15.35 -8.42
CA GLU A 9 -33.95 -15.74 -9.82
C GLU A 9 -32.48 -15.96 -10.21
N LYS A 10 -31.57 -15.15 -9.66
CA LYS A 10 -30.14 -15.25 -9.97
C LYS A 10 -29.39 -16.32 -9.18
N LEU A 11 -29.95 -16.79 -8.06
CA LEU A 11 -29.34 -17.81 -7.20
C LEU A 11 -29.82 -19.24 -7.48
N VAL A 12 -30.32 -19.52 -8.68
CA VAL A 12 -30.80 -20.87 -9.06
C VAL A 12 -29.69 -21.92 -8.91
N GLU A 13 -28.44 -21.55 -9.20
CA GLU A 13 -27.29 -22.45 -9.09
C GLU A 13 -26.55 -22.38 -7.74
N ALA A 14 -27.06 -21.60 -6.78
CA ALA A 14 -26.41 -21.31 -5.50
C ALA A 14 -27.39 -21.49 -4.31
N PRO A 15 -27.76 -22.76 -3.99
CA PRO A 15 -28.78 -23.06 -2.99
C PRO A 15 -28.41 -22.64 -1.56
N LYS A 16 -27.14 -22.75 -1.15
CA LYS A 16 -26.70 -22.37 0.22
C LYS A 16 -26.76 -20.86 0.43
N LEU A 17 -26.42 -20.09 -0.60
CA LEU A 17 -26.51 -18.64 -0.56
C LEU A 17 -27.97 -18.16 -0.57
N LYS A 18 -28.87 -18.92 -1.23
CA LYS A 18 -30.32 -18.70 -1.17
C LYS A 18 -30.89 -19.00 0.22
N GLU A 19 -30.37 -20.00 0.93
CA GLU A 19 -30.75 -20.25 2.33
C GLU A 19 -30.29 -19.11 3.25
N ALA A 20 -29.04 -18.65 3.08
CA ALA A 20 -28.50 -17.53 3.83
C ALA A 20 -29.32 -16.24 3.65
N LEU A 21 -30.03 -16.07 2.53
CA LEU A 21 -30.94 -14.94 2.28
C LEU A 21 -31.98 -14.74 3.39
N LYS A 22 -32.50 -15.83 3.94
CA LYS A 22 -33.52 -15.81 5.00
C LYS A 22 -32.95 -15.32 6.34
N GLU A 23 -31.69 -15.62 6.60
CA GLU A 23 -31.01 -15.27 7.86
C GLU A 23 -30.41 -13.87 7.85
N VAL A 24 -29.72 -13.50 6.76
CA VAL A 24 -28.88 -12.28 6.70
C VAL A 24 -29.53 -11.11 5.94
N GLY A 25 -30.61 -11.39 5.21
CA GLY A 25 -31.35 -10.43 4.41
C GLY A 25 -30.78 -10.15 3.01
N VAL A 26 -31.69 -9.67 2.15
CA VAL A 26 -31.48 -9.44 0.70
C VAL A 26 -30.30 -8.53 0.38
N HIS A 27 -29.98 -7.57 1.25
CA HIS A 27 -28.95 -6.57 0.95
C HIS A 27 -27.53 -7.11 0.90
N LYS A 28 -27.21 -8.13 1.72
CA LYS A 28 -25.87 -8.73 1.70
C LYS A 28 -25.74 -9.72 0.54
N VAL A 29 -26.76 -10.55 0.35
CA VAL A 29 -26.78 -11.59 -0.68
C VAL A 29 -26.81 -11.00 -2.09
N ALA A 30 -27.53 -9.90 -2.32
CA ALA A 30 -27.61 -9.24 -3.63
C ALA A 30 -26.26 -8.81 -4.21
N LEU A 31 -25.22 -8.66 -3.38
CA LEU A 31 -23.87 -8.32 -3.83
C LEU A 31 -23.22 -9.45 -4.64
N PHE A 32 -23.65 -10.69 -4.42
CA PHE A 32 -23.07 -11.87 -5.05
C PHE A 32 -23.98 -12.51 -6.10
N ALA A 33 -25.21 -12.02 -6.25
CA ALA A 33 -26.21 -12.60 -7.15
C ALA A 33 -25.71 -12.83 -8.60
N THR A 34 -24.84 -11.97 -9.12
CA THR A 34 -24.31 -12.09 -10.50
C THR A 34 -23.01 -12.89 -10.62
N ILE A 35 -22.41 -13.32 -9.50
CA ILE A 35 -21.12 -14.01 -9.45
C ILE A 35 -21.19 -15.36 -8.74
N ALA A 36 -22.31 -15.66 -8.08
CA ALA A 36 -22.53 -16.92 -7.41
C ALA A 36 -22.75 -18.06 -8.43
N ASN A 37 -22.09 -19.19 -8.20
CA ASN A 37 -22.20 -20.42 -8.97
C ASN A 37 -22.03 -21.62 -8.02
N LYS A 38 -22.15 -22.85 -8.53
CA LYS A 38 -22.08 -24.08 -7.71
C LYS A 38 -20.76 -24.24 -6.96
N GLU A 39 -19.66 -23.75 -7.53
CA GLU A 39 -18.31 -23.92 -6.97
C GLU A 39 -18.06 -22.97 -5.79
N ASN A 40 -18.63 -21.77 -5.83
CA ASN A 40 -18.39 -20.74 -4.83
C ASN A 40 -19.57 -20.53 -3.85
N ASP A 41 -20.69 -21.21 -4.05
CA ASP A 41 -21.92 -21.08 -3.25
C ASP A 41 -21.69 -21.22 -1.75
N GLU A 42 -21.03 -22.30 -1.32
CA GLU A 42 -20.76 -22.56 0.10
C GLU A 42 -19.88 -21.50 0.74
N VAL A 43 -18.82 -21.11 0.04
CA VAL A 43 -17.86 -20.10 0.52
C VAL A 43 -18.52 -18.72 0.59
N LEU A 44 -19.38 -18.37 -0.37
CA LEU A 44 -20.11 -17.11 -0.36
C LEU A 44 -21.19 -17.08 0.72
N ALA A 45 -21.89 -18.20 0.95
CA ALA A 45 -22.89 -18.33 2.00
C ALA A 45 -22.26 -18.12 3.39
N ASP A 46 -21.14 -18.79 3.65
CA ASP A 46 -20.40 -18.63 4.91
C ASP A 46 -19.92 -17.18 5.12
N LYS A 47 -19.33 -16.58 4.09
CA LYS A 47 -18.86 -15.19 4.15
C LYS A 47 -19.99 -14.21 4.39
N VAL A 48 -21.15 -14.40 3.77
CA VAL A 48 -22.30 -13.51 3.95
C VAL A 48 -22.85 -13.56 5.38
N LYS A 49 -22.79 -14.73 6.04
CA LYS A 49 -23.16 -14.89 7.45
C LYS A 49 -22.19 -14.17 8.39
N HIS A 50 -20.89 -14.28 8.14
CA HIS A 50 -19.86 -13.82 9.10
C HIS A 50 -19.27 -12.43 8.81
N MET A 51 -19.44 -11.89 7.60
CA MET A 51 -18.85 -10.60 7.23
C MET A 51 -19.84 -9.44 7.33
N SER A 52 -19.29 -8.24 7.56
CA SER A 52 -20.03 -6.99 7.50
C SER A 52 -20.39 -6.65 6.05
N LYS A 53 -21.50 -5.92 5.85
CA LYS A 53 -21.93 -5.47 4.52
C LYS A 53 -20.82 -4.71 3.76
N PRO A 54 -20.05 -3.78 4.37
CA PRO A 54 -18.94 -3.12 3.69
C PRO A 54 -17.85 -4.09 3.22
N ALA A 55 -17.50 -5.09 4.04
CA ALA A 55 -16.48 -6.07 3.67
C ALA A 55 -16.94 -6.96 2.50
N LEU A 56 -18.22 -7.33 2.47
CA LEU A 56 -18.84 -8.06 1.36
C LEU A 56 -18.90 -7.24 0.06
N GLN A 57 -19.06 -5.91 0.15
CA GLN A 57 -19.04 -5.03 -1.01
C GLN A 57 -17.65 -5.01 -1.66
N GLU A 58 -16.58 -4.93 -0.87
CA GLU A 58 -15.22 -5.00 -1.40
C GLU A 58 -14.90 -6.36 -2.01
N LEU A 59 -15.26 -7.45 -1.32
CA LEU A 59 -15.08 -8.80 -1.85
C LEU A 59 -15.83 -9.00 -3.18
N SER A 60 -17.06 -8.49 -3.30
CA SER A 60 -17.83 -8.56 -4.54
C SER A 60 -17.15 -7.82 -5.69
N LYS A 61 -16.53 -6.65 -5.43
CA LYS A 61 -15.78 -5.91 -6.46
C LYS A 61 -14.54 -6.67 -6.92
N GLU A 62 -13.82 -7.30 -6.00
CA GLU A 62 -12.64 -8.10 -6.29
C GLU A 62 -12.99 -9.31 -7.16
N LEU A 63 -14.04 -10.06 -6.80
CA LEU A 63 -14.51 -11.23 -7.54
C LEU A 63 -15.10 -10.89 -8.92
N ARG A 64 -15.61 -9.67 -9.11
CA ARG A 64 -16.09 -9.19 -10.42
C ARG A 64 -14.97 -8.75 -11.37
N GLY A 65 -13.71 -8.82 -10.95
CA GLY A 65 -12.55 -8.53 -11.81
C GLY A 65 -12.34 -7.04 -12.14
N ASN A 66 -13.08 -6.12 -11.53
CA ASN A 66 -13.01 -4.69 -11.85
C ASN A 66 -11.83 -3.94 -11.19
N PHE A 67 -10.87 -4.66 -10.59
CA PHE A 67 -9.69 -4.06 -9.98
C PHE A 67 -8.49 -4.07 -10.93
N VAL A 68 -8.63 -3.46 -12.10
CA VAL A 68 -7.44 -3.01 -12.85
C VAL A 68 -6.91 -1.81 -12.08
N LYS A 69 -5.82 -2.00 -11.31
CA LYS A 69 -5.06 -0.88 -10.74
C LYS A 69 -4.56 -0.04 -11.91
N LYS A 70 -5.28 1.04 -12.25
CA LYS A 70 -4.78 2.05 -13.18
C LYS A 70 -3.58 2.72 -12.50
N VAL A 71 -2.39 2.44 -13.02
CA VAL A 71 -1.16 3.14 -12.63
C VAL A 71 -1.00 4.31 -13.57
N SER A 72 -1.06 5.53 -13.05
CA SER A 72 -0.72 6.75 -13.80
C SER A 72 0.73 7.12 -13.49
N VAL A 73 1.52 7.35 -14.53
CA VAL A 73 2.90 7.85 -14.42
C VAL A 73 2.94 9.25 -14.99
N GLU A 74 3.35 10.22 -14.18
CA GLU A 74 3.61 11.58 -14.63
C GLU A 74 5.06 11.66 -15.11
N LEU A 75 5.24 12.02 -16.38
CA LEU A 75 6.56 12.24 -16.99
C LEU A 75 6.82 13.74 -17.06
N ASP A 76 8.03 14.17 -16.69
CA ASP A 76 8.48 15.54 -16.93
C ASP A 76 8.71 15.81 -18.43
N ALA A 77 8.96 17.07 -18.81
CA ALA A 77 9.08 17.48 -20.20
C ALA A 77 10.22 16.76 -20.95
N GLU A 78 11.32 16.45 -20.27
CA GLU A 78 12.46 15.74 -20.87
C GLU A 78 12.09 14.27 -21.13
N MET A 79 11.46 13.63 -20.16
CA MET A 79 11.02 12.24 -20.26
C MET A 79 9.89 12.05 -21.27
N GLN A 80 8.99 13.02 -21.40
CA GLN A 80 7.95 13.04 -22.46
C GLN A 80 8.59 13.11 -23.85
N PHE A 81 9.61 13.97 -24.02
CA PHE A 81 10.33 14.09 -25.28
C PHE A 81 11.06 12.79 -25.65
N LEU A 82 11.73 12.16 -24.68
CA LEU A 82 12.39 10.86 -24.88
C LEU A 82 11.38 9.76 -25.24
N PHE A 83 10.24 9.71 -24.55
CA PHE A 83 9.19 8.75 -24.84
C PHE A 83 8.58 8.96 -26.24
N GLY A 84 8.45 10.22 -26.68
CA GLY A 84 8.06 10.58 -28.04
C GLY A 84 9.01 9.99 -29.10
N LYS A 85 10.32 10.15 -28.92
CA LYS A 85 11.33 9.56 -29.84
C LYS A 85 11.30 8.04 -29.86
N ILE A 86 10.99 7.40 -28.73
CA ILE A 86 10.85 5.94 -28.65
C ILE A 86 9.63 5.49 -29.45
N LYS A 87 8.49 6.18 -29.32
CA LYS A 87 7.28 5.94 -30.11
C LYS A 87 7.54 6.04 -31.61
N GLU A 88 8.22 7.09 -32.04
CA GLU A 88 8.62 7.30 -33.45
C GLU A 88 9.50 6.15 -33.96
N LYS A 89 10.49 5.73 -33.17
CA LYS A 89 11.39 4.61 -33.55
C LYS A 89 10.68 3.26 -33.63
N LEU A 90 9.67 3.03 -32.78
CA LEU A 90 8.89 1.80 -32.78
C LEU A 90 7.72 1.84 -33.78
N GLY A 91 7.40 3.01 -34.36
CA GLY A 91 6.25 3.18 -35.25
C GLY A 91 4.90 3.03 -34.52
N ILE A 92 4.86 3.29 -33.21
CA ILE A 92 3.69 3.10 -32.37
C ILE A 92 3.10 4.46 -31.98
N ASN A 93 1.82 4.66 -32.31
CA ASN A 93 1.11 5.92 -32.01
C ASN A 93 0.47 5.94 -30.60
N GLY A 94 0.25 4.78 -29.99
CA GLY A 94 -0.40 4.65 -28.68
C GLY A 94 0.58 4.55 -27.52
N ASP A 95 0.32 5.29 -26.44
CA ASP A 95 1.17 5.33 -25.25
C ASP A 95 1.21 3.97 -24.53
N GLU A 96 0.07 3.27 -24.49
CA GLU A 96 -0.04 1.98 -23.81
C GLU A 96 0.77 0.90 -24.54
N GLU A 97 0.65 0.84 -25.86
CA GLU A 97 1.35 -0.11 -26.72
C GLU A 97 2.86 0.15 -26.73
N ALA A 98 3.25 1.42 -26.77
CA ALA A 98 4.65 1.80 -26.70
C ALA A 98 5.27 1.43 -25.35
N LEU A 99 4.55 1.67 -24.26
CA LEU A 99 5.01 1.30 -22.93
C LEU A 99 5.15 -0.22 -22.76
N LYS A 100 4.18 -1.01 -23.28
CA LYS A 100 4.26 -2.48 -23.29
C LYS A 100 5.47 -2.98 -24.10
N ALA A 101 5.72 -2.40 -25.27
CA ALA A 101 6.85 -2.76 -26.11
C ALA A 101 8.19 -2.47 -25.41
N VAL A 102 8.31 -1.33 -24.74
CA VAL A 102 9.50 -0.96 -23.97
C VAL A 102 9.73 -1.93 -22.81
N PHE A 103 8.69 -2.28 -22.06
CA PHE A 103 8.81 -3.24 -20.96
C PHE A 103 9.19 -4.63 -21.46
N GLN A 104 8.58 -5.09 -22.56
CA GLN A 104 8.90 -6.39 -23.14
C GLN A 104 10.35 -6.43 -23.63
N GLN A 105 10.79 -5.39 -24.35
CA GLN A 105 12.18 -5.27 -24.79
C GLN A 105 13.15 -5.23 -23.60
N PHE A 106 12.78 -4.61 -22.48
CA PHE A 106 13.58 -4.60 -21.27
C PHE A 106 13.70 -6.00 -20.65
N LEU A 107 12.60 -6.75 -20.56
CA LEU A 107 12.60 -8.14 -20.08
C LEU A 107 13.42 -9.07 -20.99
N ASP A 108 13.28 -8.91 -22.30
CA ASP A 108 13.97 -9.73 -23.31
C ASP A 108 15.47 -9.39 -23.39
N SER A 109 15.86 -8.15 -23.04
CA SER A 109 17.26 -7.73 -23.05
C SER A 109 18.13 -8.39 -21.97
N GLY A 110 17.55 -9.22 -21.09
CA GLY A 110 18.28 -9.97 -20.07
C GLY A 110 19.06 -9.12 -19.08
N LYS A 111 18.87 -7.79 -19.09
CA LYS A 111 19.48 -6.89 -18.12
C LYS A 111 18.80 -7.13 -16.77
N ASN A 112 19.50 -7.84 -15.90
CA ASN A 112 19.17 -7.90 -14.48
C ASN A 112 18.93 -6.47 -13.97
N ILE A 113 17.77 -6.23 -13.37
CA ILE A 113 17.50 -4.99 -12.63
C ILE A 113 18.62 -4.85 -11.60
N PRO A 114 19.42 -3.78 -11.60
CA PRO A 114 20.48 -3.61 -10.61
C PRO A 114 19.86 -3.40 -9.22
N GLY A 115 19.76 -4.49 -8.46
CA GLY A 115 19.86 -4.47 -7.01
C GLY A 115 21.29 -4.87 -6.67
N ASP A 116 21.99 -4.00 -5.96
CA ASP A 116 23.40 -4.13 -5.55
C ASP A 116 24.45 -4.04 -6.66
N GLU A 117 24.98 -2.83 -6.90
CA GLU A 117 26.43 -2.66 -7.06
C GLU A 117 26.91 -1.24 -6.77
N LYS A 118 27.97 -1.15 -5.98
CA LYS A 118 28.63 0.09 -5.51
C LYS A 118 29.32 0.81 -6.67
N SER A 119 29.13 2.13 -6.79
CA SER A 119 30.18 3.12 -7.11
C SER A 119 29.62 4.53 -6.94
N LYS A 120 30.12 5.29 -5.95
CA LYS A 120 31.14 6.32 -6.17
C LYS A 120 30.86 7.19 -7.41
N ASN A 121 30.20 8.33 -7.20
CA ASN A 121 30.79 9.58 -7.66
C ASN A 121 30.36 10.79 -6.83
N LYS A 122 31.38 11.63 -6.62
CA LYS A 122 31.41 12.92 -5.91
C LYS A 122 31.17 14.02 -6.95
N LYS A 123 30.70 15.20 -6.47
CA LYS A 123 30.46 16.48 -7.18
C LYS A 123 29.18 16.47 -8.03
N GLN A 124 28.32 17.49 -8.04
CA GLN A 124 28.47 18.90 -7.66
C GLN A 124 27.04 19.47 -7.50
N LEU A 125 26.71 20.08 -6.37
CA LEU A 125 25.49 20.89 -6.21
C LEU A 125 25.96 22.31 -5.90
N SER A 126 25.85 23.19 -6.89
CA SER A 126 25.96 24.64 -6.70
C SER A 126 24.56 25.18 -6.41
N GLU A 127 24.43 25.71 -5.20
CA GLU A 127 23.84 27.02 -4.87
C GLU A 127 22.76 27.56 -5.82
N ALA A 128 21.53 27.59 -5.31
CA ALA A 128 20.60 28.70 -5.53
C ALA A 128 19.74 28.83 -4.27
N GLU A 129 20.16 29.73 -3.38
CA GLU A 129 19.29 30.34 -2.38
C GLU A 129 18.33 31.34 -3.04
N ASN A 130 17.34 31.74 -2.23
CA ASN A 130 16.41 32.86 -2.35
C ASN A 130 15.01 32.50 -2.87
N THR A 131 13.91 33.00 -2.30
CA THR A 131 13.63 33.73 -1.04
C THR A 131 12.10 33.63 -0.84
N ALA A 132 11.68 33.90 0.39
CA ALA A 132 10.31 33.95 0.89
C ALA A 132 9.24 34.57 -0.04
N ASP A 133 8.01 34.04 0.01
CA ASP A 133 6.87 34.87 0.42
C ASP A 133 5.68 34.07 0.99
N THR A 134 4.95 34.76 1.87
CA THR A 134 3.85 34.38 2.77
C THR A 134 2.52 34.44 1.97
N GLN A 135 1.45 33.64 2.11
CA GLN A 135 0.56 33.35 3.25
C GLN A 135 -0.66 32.52 2.70
N PRO A 136 -1.78 32.36 3.43
CA PRO A 136 -2.33 31.12 4.01
C PRO A 136 -3.39 30.39 3.15
N THR A 137 -3.34 29.05 3.07
CA THR A 137 -4.48 28.27 2.54
C THR A 137 -4.85 27.07 3.42
N LYS A 138 -6.01 27.24 4.06
CA LYS A 138 -7.03 26.27 4.48
C LYS A 138 -6.61 24.79 4.60
N SER A 139 -6.74 24.29 5.83
CA SER A 139 -6.61 22.89 6.23
C SER A 139 -7.39 21.93 5.32
N HIS A 140 -6.67 21.15 4.52
CA HIS A 140 -7.22 19.98 3.87
C HIS A 140 -7.30 18.80 4.88
N PRO A 141 -8.40 18.03 4.89
CA PRO A 141 -8.49 16.85 5.73
C PRO A 141 -7.44 15.81 5.29
N ILE A 142 -6.58 15.43 6.24
CA ILE A 142 -5.57 14.38 6.05
C ILE A 142 -6.30 13.06 5.74
N LYS A 143 -6.36 12.69 4.45
CA LYS A 143 -6.79 11.35 4.04
C LYS A 143 -5.71 10.35 4.47
N ALA A 144 -6.13 9.33 5.20
CA ALA A 144 -5.28 8.17 5.48
C ALA A 144 -4.92 7.47 4.15
N PRO A 145 -3.66 6.99 3.98
CA PRO A 145 -3.28 6.26 2.78
C PRO A 145 -4.12 4.98 2.65
N SER A 146 -4.71 4.82 1.47
CA SER A 146 -5.57 3.72 1.10
C SER A 146 -4.77 2.47 0.71
N GLY A 147 -5.16 1.32 1.26
CA GLY A 147 -5.26 0.07 0.50
C GLY A 147 -3.96 -0.58 -0.01
N GLU A 148 -3.06 -0.96 0.89
CA GLU A 148 -2.14 -2.08 0.67
C GLU A 148 -2.25 -2.99 1.88
N HIS A 149 -2.35 -4.32 1.69
CA HIS A 149 -2.56 -5.34 2.72
C HIS A 149 -1.61 -5.13 3.92
N ILE A 150 -2.09 -4.44 4.96
CA ILE A 150 -1.37 -4.28 6.22
C ILE A 150 -1.42 -5.66 6.87
N LEU A 151 -0.29 -6.38 6.85
CA LEU A 151 0.00 -7.43 7.82
C LEU A 151 -0.46 -6.91 9.17
N VAL A 152 -1.57 -7.44 9.70
CA VAL A 152 -2.33 -6.83 10.79
C VAL A 152 -1.37 -6.50 11.93
N SER A 153 -0.91 -5.25 11.97
CA SER A 153 -0.26 -4.69 13.13
C SER A 153 -1.31 -4.73 14.22
N ARG A 154 -0.94 -5.15 15.42
CA ARG A 154 -1.84 -5.18 16.57
C ARG A 154 -2.67 -3.89 16.64
N TYR A 155 -3.94 -3.99 17.03
CA TYR A 155 -4.84 -2.85 17.07
C TYR A 155 -4.22 -1.68 17.84
N ILE A 156 -4.12 -0.52 17.18
CA ILE A 156 -3.70 0.75 17.80
C ILE A 156 -4.96 1.62 17.97
N PRO A 157 -5.30 2.03 19.21
CA PRO A 157 -6.43 2.91 19.48
C PRO A 157 -6.37 4.20 18.67
N ALA A 158 -7.51 4.65 18.13
CA ALA A 158 -7.59 5.78 17.21
C ALA A 158 -7.04 7.09 17.80
N LYS A 159 -7.24 7.34 19.10
CA LYS A 159 -6.72 8.52 19.80
C LYS A 159 -5.18 8.54 19.79
N ILE A 160 -4.56 7.41 20.14
CA ILE A 160 -3.09 7.26 20.18
C ILE A 160 -2.51 7.37 18.77
N ARG A 161 -3.18 6.76 17.79
CA ARG A 161 -2.80 6.87 16.37
C ARG A 161 -2.76 8.33 15.91
N LYS A 162 -3.84 9.08 16.15
CA LYS A 162 -3.93 10.50 15.78
C LYS A 162 -2.84 11.32 16.47
N GLU A 163 -2.63 11.11 17.76
CA GLU A 163 -1.60 11.82 18.53
C GLU A 163 -0.19 11.60 17.95
N ALA A 164 0.18 10.36 17.62
CA ALA A 164 1.48 10.03 17.04
C ALA A 164 1.69 10.70 15.67
N ILE A 165 0.66 10.75 14.83
CA ILE A 165 0.72 11.35 13.49
C ILE A 165 0.77 12.88 13.56
N SER A 166 -0.01 13.50 14.46
CA SER A 166 -0.08 14.96 14.60
C SER A 166 1.26 15.56 15.02
N LYS A 167 2.09 14.84 15.79
CA LYS A 167 3.43 15.29 16.21
C LYS A 167 4.38 15.59 15.06
N THR A 168 4.21 14.93 13.91
CA THR A 168 5.07 15.12 12.73
C THR A 168 4.32 15.70 11.55
N ASN A 169 3.09 16.20 11.77
CA ASN A 169 2.21 16.68 10.71
C ASN A 169 2.04 15.65 9.56
N GLY A 170 1.95 14.37 9.90
CA GLY A 170 1.84 13.30 8.89
C GLY A 170 3.10 13.06 8.05
N LYS A 171 4.27 13.50 8.51
CA LYS A 171 5.55 13.21 7.84
C LYS A 171 6.30 12.09 8.55
N CYS A 172 7.23 11.49 7.82
CA CYS A 172 8.20 10.56 8.36
C CYS A 172 9.06 11.23 9.45
N THR A 173 9.24 10.56 10.59
CA THR A 173 10.03 11.07 11.72
C THR A 173 11.54 10.99 11.48
N TYR A 174 11.97 10.14 10.53
CA TYR A 174 13.38 9.95 10.25
C TYR A 174 14.07 11.28 9.85
N PRO A 175 15.27 11.59 10.40
CA PRO A 175 15.97 12.84 10.11
C PRO A 175 16.10 13.11 8.60
N ASN A 176 15.87 14.36 8.22
CA ASN A 176 15.97 14.82 6.82
C ASN A 176 15.00 14.14 5.83
N CYS A 177 14.02 13.37 6.31
CA CYS A 177 13.01 12.80 5.43
C CYS A 177 11.82 13.74 5.26
N THR A 178 11.49 14.06 4.00
CA THR A 178 10.33 14.91 3.66
C THR A 178 9.09 14.10 3.28
N LYS A 179 9.20 12.77 3.17
CA LYS A 179 8.12 11.88 2.73
C LYS A 179 7.01 11.80 3.77
N SER A 180 5.78 11.64 3.30
CA SER A 180 4.62 11.33 4.15
C SER A 180 4.81 10.00 4.88
N TYR A 181 4.15 9.85 6.04
CA TYR A 181 4.14 8.57 6.74
C TYR A 181 3.25 7.55 6.00
N GLU A 182 3.66 6.29 6.06
CA GLU A 182 2.89 5.16 5.54
C GLU A 182 2.58 4.15 6.66
N GLN A 183 3.48 4.05 7.65
CA GLN A 183 3.42 3.04 8.70
C GLN A 183 3.73 3.66 10.06
N LEU A 184 3.07 3.16 11.10
CA LEU A 184 3.42 3.47 12.48
C LEU A 184 4.34 2.39 13.01
N HIS A 185 5.49 2.82 13.52
CA HIS A 185 6.51 1.96 14.11
C HIS A 185 6.49 2.08 15.63
N HIS A 186 6.64 0.97 16.34
CA HIS A 186 6.93 0.98 17.78
C HIS A 186 8.43 1.08 17.97
N GLN A 187 8.90 2.21 18.51
CA GLN A 187 10.35 2.47 18.70
C GLN A 187 11.03 1.40 19.56
N ASP A 188 10.36 1.00 20.64
CA ASP A 188 10.64 -0.27 21.32
C ASP A 188 9.58 -1.27 20.90
N TYR A 189 10.00 -2.47 20.46
CA TYR A 189 9.08 -3.50 20.00
C TYR A 189 7.93 -3.69 20.98
N PHE A 190 6.71 -3.72 20.45
CA PHE A 190 5.52 -4.00 21.26
C PHE A 190 5.64 -5.33 22.03
N ALA A 191 6.36 -6.32 21.48
CA ALA A 191 6.62 -7.58 22.16
C ALA A 191 7.36 -7.40 23.50
N HIS A 192 8.11 -6.32 23.67
CA HIS A 192 8.85 -5.99 24.88
C HIS A 192 7.99 -5.16 25.86
N THR A 193 7.43 -4.05 25.40
CA THR A 193 6.77 -3.06 26.29
C THR A 193 5.26 -3.21 26.40
N ARG A 194 4.62 -3.89 25.42
CA ARG A 194 3.16 -3.98 25.25
C ARG A 194 2.44 -2.63 25.30
N ASN A 195 3.13 -1.58 24.84
CA ASN A 195 2.69 -0.20 24.95
C ASN A 195 2.57 0.45 23.56
N HIS A 196 1.63 1.38 23.40
CA HIS A 196 1.42 2.17 22.17
C HIS A 196 1.92 3.63 22.31
N LYS A 197 2.51 4.01 23.45
CA LYS A 197 2.97 5.40 23.69
C LYS A 197 4.23 5.78 22.89
N ASN A 198 5.02 4.80 22.44
CA ASN A 198 6.27 4.98 21.70
C ASN A 198 6.09 4.80 20.18
N LEU A 199 4.90 5.11 19.67
CA LEU A 199 4.58 5.02 18.25
C LEU A 199 5.13 6.23 17.50
N ILE A 200 5.80 5.97 16.39
CA ILE A 200 6.37 6.99 15.53
C ILE A 200 6.01 6.74 14.05
N PRO A 201 5.58 7.79 13.33
CA PRO A 201 5.25 7.68 11.91
C PRO A 201 6.52 7.62 11.05
N LEU A 202 6.58 6.64 10.15
CA LEU A 202 7.66 6.45 9.18
C LEU A 202 7.10 6.18 7.79
N CYS A 203 7.85 6.55 6.75
CA CYS A 203 7.60 6.05 5.40
C CYS A 203 8.00 4.58 5.29
N LYS A 204 7.58 3.89 4.22
CA LYS A 204 7.85 2.46 4.02
C LYS A 204 9.34 2.12 4.11
N ILE A 205 10.20 2.94 3.49
CA ILE A 205 11.65 2.74 3.47
C ILE A 205 12.25 2.82 4.88
N HIS A 206 11.98 3.90 5.62
CA HIS A 206 12.54 4.09 6.95
C HIS A 206 11.97 3.10 7.96
N HIS A 207 10.72 2.66 7.79
CA HIS A 207 10.15 1.58 8.59
C HIS A 207 10.91 0.26 8.41
N GLU A 208 11.29 -0.10 7.17
CA GLU A 208 12.13 -1.27 6.91
C GLU A 208 13.53 -1.10 7.52
N PHE A 209 14.14 0.09 7.46
CA PHE A 209 15.45 0.32 8.08
C PHE A 209 15.46 0.06 9.57
N MET A 210 14.39 0.46 10.28
CA MET A 210 14.24 0.17 11.71
C MET A 210 14.22 -1.33 11.97
N HIS A 211 13.42 -2.10 11.23
CA HIS A 211 13.30 -3.54 11.43
C HIS A 211 14.47 -4.38 10.89
N ASN A 212 15.36 -3.79 10.09
CA ASN A 212 16.58 -4.45 9.64
C ASN A 212 17.77 -4.20 10.57
N GLY A 213 17.59 -3.41 11.64
CA GLY A 213 18.62 -3.09 12.61
C GLY A 213 19.78 -2.27 12.02
N VAL A 214 19.50 -1.44 11.00
CA VAL A 214 20.53 -0.59 10.36
C VAL A 214 20.51 0.85 10.86
N VAL A 215 19.57 1.19 11.76
CA VAL A 215 19.49 2.52 12.36
C VAL A 215 20.18 2.50 13.72
N ALA A 216 21.16 3.38 13.88
CA ALA A 216 21.87 3.60 15.13
C ALA A 216 21.13 4.60 16.02
N GLU A 217 21.41 4.53 17.33
CA GLU A 217 20.88 5.39 18.37
C GLU A 217 19.38 5.19 18.67
N SER A 218 19.01 5.37 19.93
CA SER A 218 17.61 5.29 20.36
C SER A 218 16.85 6.56 20.01
N GLU A 219 17.48 7.73 20.04
CA GLU A 219 16.82 9.03 19.83
C GLU A 219 16.52 9.34 18.36
N PRO A 220 15.25 9.64 17.98
CA PRO A 220 14.87 9.83 16.58
C PRO A 220 15.65 10.92 15.84
N LYS A 221 16.02 11.99 16.53
CA LYS A 221 16.78 13.11 15.94
C LYS A 221 18.22 12.75 15.58
N LYS A 222 18.77 11.71 16.21
CA LYS A 222 20.17 11.26 16.04
C LYS A 222 20.29 10.03 15.14
N TRP A 223 19.18 9.54 14.61
CA TRP A 223 19.18 8.36 13.78
C TRP A 223 20.03 8.52 12.53
N GLN A 224 20.90 7.54 12.33
CA GLN A 224 21.78 7.43 11.19
C GLN A 224 21.84 5.98 10.74
N ILE A 225 21.97 5.76 9.44
CA ILE A 225 22.20 4.42 8.90
C ILE A 225 23.63 4.03 9.22
N LYS A 226 23.82 2.94 9.98
CA LYS A 226 25.13 2.32 10.23
C LYS A 226 25.07 0.85 9.86
N LEU A 227 25.97 0.45 8.98
CA LEU A 227 26.14 -0.96 8.60
C LEU A 227 26.99 -1.67 9.67
N GLY A 228 26.72 -2.96 9.87
CA GLY A 228 27.50 -3.78 10.82
C GLY A 228 27.05 -3.71 12.27
N ILE A 229 25.92 -3.04 12.59
CA ILE A 229 25.33 -3.12 13.93
C ILE A 229 24.87 -4.57 14.19
N PRO A 230 25.18 -5.13 15.38
CA PRO A 230 24.62 -6.41 15.81
C PRO A 230 23.10 -6.35 15.81
N LYS A 231 22.47 -7.19 14.98
CA LYS A 231 21.01 -7.27 14.89
C LYS A 231 20.46 -7.92 16.15
N ASN A 232 19.34 -7.42 16.65
CA ASN A 232 18.67 -8.05 17.79
C ASN A 232 17.83 -9.26 17.33
N SER A 233 17.32 -10.04 18.29
CA SER A 233 16.53 -11.24 18.01
C SER A 233 15.20 -10.94 17.29
N PHE A 234 14.63 -9.75 17.47
CA PHE A 234 13.40 -9.31 16.80
C PHE A 234 13.65 -8.94 15.33
N ASP A 235 14.76 -8.29 15.01
CA ASP A 235 15.18 -7.99 13.63
C ASP A 235 15.36 -9.28 12.83
N VAL A 236 16.04 -10.27 13.42
CA VAL A 236 16.22 -11.59 12.80
C VAL A 236 14.87 -12.27 12.54
N LYS A 237 13.95 -12.20 13.51
CA LYS A 237 12.61 -12.77 13.36
C LYS A 237 11.82 -12.06 12.26
N TYR A 238 11.87 -10.73 12.20
CA TYR A 238 11.20 -9.94 11.18
C TYR A 238 11.70 -10.30 9.77
N ARG A 239 13.02 -10.36 9.57
CA ARG A 239 13.63 -10.74 8.30
C ARG A 239 13.22 -12.14 7.85
N ARG A 240 13.21 -13.11 8.78
CA ARG A 240 12.77 -14.48 8.48
C ARG A 240 11.33 -14.55 7.99
N VAL A 241 10.44 -13.72 8.54
CA VAL A 241 9.04 -13.64 8.08
C VAL A 241 8.94 -12.98 6.71
N ARG A 242 9.74 -11.94 6.46
CA ARG A 242 9.76 -11.23 5.17
C ARG A 242 10.34 -12.06 4.02
N GLN A 243 11.35 -12.90 4.28
CA GLN A 243 11.97 -13.78 3.27
C GLN A 243 11.09 -14.97 2.85
N LYS A 244 10.05 -15.29 3.64
CA LYS A 244 9.11 -16.39 3.35
C LYS A 244 7.90 -15.94 2.52
N LYS A 245 7.84 -14.66 2.16
CA LYS A 245 6.80 -14.08 1.30
C LYS A 245 7.37 -13.83 -0.08
#